data_AF-A0A741Q1U1-F1
#
_entry.id   AF-A0A741Q1U1-F1
#
_cell.length_a   1.000
_cell.length_b   1.000
_cell.length_c   1.000
_cell.angle_alpha   90.00
_cell.angle_beta   90.00
_cell.angle_gamma   90.00
#
_symmetry.space_group_name_H-M   'P 1'
#
loop_
_entity.id
_entity.type
_entity.pdbx_description
1 polymer ?
#
loop_
_entity_poly.entity_id
_entity_poly.type
_entity_poly.pdbx_seq_one_letter_code
_entity_poly.pdbx_strand_id
1 'polypeptide(L)'
;MAFVGIPVGHLPQPDNFNLEQFEYQVTQADTESAARMLLFMLTQLDGHYGQWGPQFSAYAPGVADIGLNRQLCTRIAGAVTTLFSRQDFTVSDGGYVQLMDL
;
A
#
# COMPACT_ATOMS: atom_id res chain seq x y z
N MET A 1 -10.56 -24.48 5.70
CA MET A 1 -9.13 -24.69 6.00
C MET A 1 -8.71 -23.58 6.95
N ALA A 2 -8.31 -23.93 8.17
CA ALA A 2 -7.87 -22.99 9.18
C ALA A 2 -6.35 -22.79 9.04
N PHE A 3 -5.89 -21.55 8.89
CA PHE A 3 -4.46 -21.28 8.97
C PHE A 3 -4.07 -21.03 10.43
N VAL A 4 -3.33 -22.03 10.92
CA VAL A 4 -2.67 -22.16 12.21
C VAL A 4 -1.62 -21.07 12.39
N GLY A 5 -1.40 -20.69 13.66
CA GLY A 5 -0.42 -19.70 14.08
C GLY A 5 0.96 -19.88 13.47
N ILE A 6 1.30 -18.96 12.56
CA ILE A 6 2.67 -18.49 12.41
C ILE A 6 2.89 -17.53 13.60
N PRO A 7 3.96 -17.68 14.41
CA PRO A 7 4.34 -16.61 15.34
C PRO A 7 4.43 -15.31 14.55
N VAL A 8 4.21 -14.15 15.17
CA VAL A 8 4.47 -12.83 14.57
C VAL A 8 5.98 -12.71 14.28
N GLY A 9 6.48 -13.50 13.36
CA GLY A 9 7.83 -13.53 12.84
C GLY A 9 7.82 -12.53 11.72
N HIS A 10 8.05 -11.27 12.08
CA HIS A 10 8.72 -10.26 11.30
C HIS A 10 8.84 -10.58 9.79
N LEU A 11 7.71 -10.62 9.09
CA LEU A 11 7.73 -10.32 7.66
C LEU A 11 8.23 -8.86 7.62
N PRO A 12 9.36 -8.58 6.95
CA PRO A 12 9.98 -7.27 7.00
C PRO A 12 8.92 -6.25 6.64
N GLN A 13 8.60 -5.39 7.61
CA GLN A 13 7.73 -4.26 7.35
C GLN A 13 8.45 -3.44 6.29
N PRO A 14 7.79 -3.07 5.18
CA PRO A 14 8.49 -2.40 4.10
C PRO A 14 9.13 -1.13 4.64
N ASP A 15 10.46 -1.04 4.58
CA ASP A 15 11.21 0.13 5.04
C ASP A 15 10.99 1.36 4.14
N ASN A 16 10.47 1.12 2.94
CA ASN A 16 10.21 2.12 1.92
C ASN A 16 8.98 1.73 1.08
N PHE A 17 8.17 2.72 0.71
CA PHE A 17 7.08 2.57 -0.24
C PHE A 17 7.61 2.85 -1.64
N ASN A 18 7.55 1.85 -2.52
CA ASN A 18 7.81 2.04 -3.94
C ASN A 18 6.52 1.84 -4.74
N LEU A 19 6.10 2.87 -5.49
CA LEU A 19 4.83 2.86 -6.22
C LEU A 19 4.78 1.77 -7.29
N GLU A 20 5.87 1.58 -8.05
CA GLU A 20 5.94 0.56 -9.11
C GLU A 20 5.84 -0.85 -8.53
N GLN A 21 6.51 -1.09 -7.40
CA GLN A 21 6.45 -2.35 -6.67
C GLN A 21 5.04 -2.61 -6.14
N PHE A 22 4.38 -1.60 -5.57
CA PHE A 22 3.00 -1.72 -5.10
C PHE A 22 2.04 -2.06 -6.26
N GLU A 23 2.15 -1.34 -7.38
CA GLU A 23 1.39 -1.62 -8.61
C GLU A 23 1.62 -3.04 -9.12
N TYR A 24 2.84 -3.56 -9.04
CA TYR A 24 3.12 -4.95 -9.37
C TYR A 24 2.48 -5.91 -8.37
N GLN A 25 2.60 -5.66 -7.06
CA GLN A 25 2.07 -6.53 -6.01
C GLN A 25 0.54 -6.68 -6.08
N VAL A 26 -0.21 -5.63 -6.41
CA VAL A 26 -1.68 -5.72 -6.52
C VAL A 26 -2.13 -6.64 -7.66
N THR A 27 -1.26 -6.90 -8.65
CA THR A 27 -1.52 -7.86 -9.73
C THR A 27 -1.18 -9.31 -9.37
N GLN A 28 -0.43 -9.54 -8.29
CA GLN A 28 -0.01 -10.89 -7.89
C GLN A 28 -1.14 -11.67 -7.20
N ALA A 29 -1.00 -13.00 -7.11
CA ALA A 29 -1.94 -13.83 -6.35
C ALA A 29 -1.88 -13.54 -4.84
N ASP A 30 -0.69 -13.19 -4.32
CA ASP A 30 -0.49 -12.80 -2.92
C ASP A 30 -0.91 -11.34 -2.72
N THR A 31 -2.06 -11.15 -2.09
CA THR A 31 -2.59 -9.81 -1.79
C THR A 31 -2.12 -9.27 -0.44
N GLU A 32 -1.54 -10.10 0.43
CA GLU A 32 -1.08 -9.70 1.76
C GLU A 32 0.10 -8.72 1.66
N SER A 33 1.03 -9.01 0.75
CA SER A 33 2.18 -8.13 0.50
C SER A 33 1.72 -6.73 0.05
N ALA A 34 0.73 -6.66 -0.82
CA ALA A 34 0.13 -5.41 -1.27
C ALA A 34 -0.62 -4.70 -0.14
N ALA A 35 -1.41 -5.42 0.66
CA ALA A 35 -2.15 -4.86 1.78
C ALA A 35 -1.24 -4.23 2.84
N ARG A 36 -0.12 -4.90 3.15
CA ARG A 36 0.91 -4.38 4.08
C ARG A 36 1.56 -3.12 3.54
N MET A 37 1.88 -3.09 2.25
CA MET A 37 2.45 -1.92 1.58
C MET A 37 1.46 -0.74 1.58
N LEU A 38 0.16 -1.00 1.38
CA LEU A 38 -0.90 0.00 1.47
C LEU A 38 -1.01 0.58 2.90
N LEU A 39 -1.05 -0.29 3.92
CA LEU A 39 -1.09 0.15 5.32
C LEU A 39 0.12 1.00 5.70
N PHE A 40 1.32 0.61 5.25
CA PHE A 40 2.53 1.40 5.44
C PHE A 40 2.41 2.79 4.80
N MET A 41 1.93 2.86 3.55
CA MET A 41 1.71 4.13 2.85
C MET A 41 0.73 5.05 3.61
N LEU A 42 -0.40 4.50 4.04
CA LEU A 42 -1.44 5.26 4.75
C LEU A 42 -0.93 5.77 6.10
N THR A 43 -0.19 4.94 6.85
CA THR A 43 0.44 5.35 8.11
C THR A 43 1.45 6.49 7.91
N GLN A 44 2.24 6.43 6.84
CA GLN A 44 3.18 7.49 6.49
C GLN A 44 2.45 8.77 6.10
N LEU A 45 1.33 8.68 5.38
CA LEU A 45 0.53 9.84 5.03
C LEU A 45 -0.12 10.48 6.26
N ASP A 46 -0.70 9.69 7.15
CA ASP A 46 -1.28 10.18 8.40
C ASP A 46 -0.23 10.91 9.26
N GLY A 47 0.93 10.26 9.49
CA GLY A 47 2.03 10.84 10.27
C GLY A 47 2.66 12.09 9.66
N HIS A 48 2.53 12.29 8.35
CA HIS A 48 3.05 13.47 7.63
C HIS A 48 1.94 14.44 7.17
N TYR A 49 0.73 14.35 7.71
CA TYR A 49 -0.41 15.22 7.35
C TYR A 49 -0.67 15.28 5.83
N GLY A 50 -0.62 14.12 5.16
CA GLY A 50 -0.85 13.97 3.73
C GLY A 50 0.35 14.33 2.83
N GLN A 51 1.53 14.58 3.41
CA GLN A 51 2.76 14.79 2.64
C GLN A 51 3.51 13.48 2.40
N TRP A 52 4.17 13.37 1.25
CA TRP A 52 5.03 12.23 0.95
C TRP A 52 6.31 12.32 1.79
N GLY A 53 6.53 11.33 2.65
CA GLY A 53 7.72 11.25 3.51
C GLY A 53 8.97 10.76 2.77
N PRO A 54 10.14 10.70 3.46
CA PRO A 54 11.40 10.21 2.89
C PRO A 54 11.36 8.72 2.52
N GLN A 55 10.38 7.99 3.07
CA GLN A 55 10.12 6.57 2.80
C GLN A 55 9.14 6.38 1.63
N PHE A 56 9.00 7.38 0.75
CA PHE A 56 8.22 7.29 -0.47
C PHE A 56 9.13 7.42 -1.70
N SER A 57 8.98 6.50 -2.63
CA SER A 57 9.68 6.50 -3.91
C SER A 57 8.71 6.17 -5.05
N ALA A 58 8.80 6.94 -6.13
CA ALA A 58 8.05 6.68 -7.34
C ALA A 58 8.85 7.19 -8.55
N TYR A 59 8.77 6.47 -9.65
CA TYR A 59 9.37 6.86 -10.91
C TYR A 59 8.32 7.55 -11.80
N ALA A 60 8.57 8.81 -12.12
CA ALA A 60 7.69 9.64 -12.97
C ALA A 60 8.53 10.47 -13.96
N PRO A 61 9.04 9.87 -15.05
CA PRO A 61 9.87 10.57 -16.01
C PRO A 61 9.08 11.61 -16.81
N GLY A 62 9.64 12.80 -16.98
CA GLY A 62 9.07 13.85 -17.83
C GLY A 62 7.88 14.61 -17.25
N VAL A 63 7.59 14.42 -15.95
CA VAL A 63 6.47 15.07 -15.26
C VAL A 63 6.98 16.33 -14.55
N ALA A 64 6.38 17.49 -14.85
CA ALA A 64 6.64 18.70 -14.10
C ALA A 64 6.03 18.61 -12.69
N ASP A 65 6.71 19.16 -11.69
CA ASP A 65 6.36 19.07 -10.26
C ASP A 65 4.88 19.41 -9.96
N ILE A 66 4.33 20.38 -10.70
CA ILE A 66 2.93 20.84 -10.60
C ILE A 66 1.89 19.74 -10.88
N GLY A 67 2.25 18.70 -11.66
CA GLY A 67 1.38 17.58 -12.01
C GLY A 67 1.71 16.26 -11.31
N LEU A 68 2.84 16.20 -10.61
CA LEU A 68 3.41 14.96 -10.10
C LEU A 68 2.53 14.34 -9.02
N ASN A 69 2.11 15.11 -8.02
CA ASN A 69 1.22 14.61 -6.95
C ASN A 69 -0.10 14.06 -7.53
N ARG A 70 -0.72 14.76 -8.49
CA ARG A 70 -1.94 14.28 -9.15
C ARG A 70 -1.72 12.94 -9.85
N GLN A 71 -0.61 12.76 -10.55
CA GLN A 71 -0.32 11.49 -11.22
C GLN A 71 -0.04 10.36 -10.23
N LEU A 72 0.70 10.63 -9.15
CA LEU A 72 0.91 9.67 -8.07
C LEU A 72 -0.42 9.22 -7.46
N CYS A 73 -1.27 10.18 -7.08
CA CYS A 73 -2.60 9.90 -6.53
C CYS A 73 -3.47 9.08 -7.48
N THR A 74 -3.47 9.39 -8.79
CA THR A 74 -4.21 8.60 -9.79
C THR A 74 -3.70 7.17 -9.89
N ARG A 75 -2.38 6.97 -9.91
CA ARG A 75 -1.75 5.64 -9.95
C ARG A 75 -2.07 4.83 -8.69
N ILE A 76 -1.92 5.46 -7.53
CA ILE A 76 -2.25 4.85 -6.22
C ILE A 76 -3.73 4.48 -6.19
N ALA A 77 -4.62 5.38 -6.55
CA ALA A 77 -6.07 5.11 -6.59
C ALA A 77 -6.40 3.94 -7.53
N GLY A 78 -5.73 3.86 -8.68
CA GLY A 78 -5.83 2.73 -9.60
C GLY A 78 -5.41 1.40 -8.95
N ALA A 79 -4.21 1.36 -8.37
CA ALA A 79 -3.67 0.16 -7.72
C ALA A 79 -4.53 -0.28 -6.51
N VAL A 80 -4.97 0.67 -5.69
CA VAL A 80 -5.90 0.43 -4.57
C VAL A 80 -7.22 -0.13 -5.08
N THR A 81 -7.80 0.47 -6.12
CA THR A 81 -9.05 -0.03 -6.73
C THR A 81 -8.87 -1.46 -7.23
N THR A 82 -7.75 -1.76 -7.89
CA THR A 82 -7.42 -3.13 -8.30
C THR A 82 -7.35 -4.07 -7.11
N LEU A 83 -6.66 -3.70 -6.03
CA LEU A 83 -6.54 -4.52 -4.82
C LEU A 83 -7.90 -4.82 -4.18
N PHE A 84 -8.76 -3.81 -4.00
CA PHE A 84 -10.06 -3.96 -3.34
C PHE A 84 -11.12 -4.62 -4.24
N SER A 85 -10.99 -4.55 -5.56
CA SER A 85 -11.93 -5.17 -6.50
C SER A 85 -11.75 -6.70 -6.62
N ARG A 86 -10.71 -7.25 -6.00
CA ARG A 86 -10.38 -8.67 -6.04
C ARG A 86 -11.28 -9.49 -5.15
N GLN A 87 -11.81 -10.57 -5.70
CA GLN A 87 -12.69 -11.49 -4.97
C GLN A 87 -11.95 -12.31 -3.89
N ASP A 88 -10.65 -12.50 -4.08
CA ASP A 88 -9.74 -13.19 -3.15
C ASP A 88 -9.15 -12.24 -2.09
N PHE A 89 -9.44 -10.94 -2.17
CA PHE A 89 -8.98 -9.98 -1.18
C PHE A 89 -9.91 -10.01 0.05
N THR A 90 -9.34 -10.37 1.19
CA THR A 90 -10.03 -10.33 2.48
C THR A 90 -9.17 -9.58 3.47
N VAL A 91 -9.82 -8.73 4.27
CA VAL A 91 -9.15 -7.96 5.33
C VAL A 91 -9.44 -8.66 6.65
N SER A 92 -8.40 -8.92 7.45
CA SER A 92 -8.56 -9.47 8.80
C SER A 92 -9.22 -8.44 9.72
N ASP A 93 -9.88 -8.88 10.79
CA ASP A 93 -10.52 -7.96 11.75
C ASP A 93 -9.53 -6.92 12.30
N GLY A 94 -8.29 -7.33 12.58
CA GLY A 94 -7.22 -6.43 13.02
C GLY A 94 -6.81 -5.41 11.94
N GLY A 95 -6.69 -5.86 10.68
CA GLY A 95 -6.40 -4.97 9.56
C GLY A 95 -7.52 -3.96 9.29
N TYR A 96 -8.78 -4.36 9.51
CA TYR A 96 -9.93 -3.48 9.36
C TYR A 96 -9.94 -2.35 10.39
N VAL A 97 -9.69 -2.68 11.67
CA VAL A 97 -9.57 -1.66 12.74
C VAL A 97 -8.43 -0.71 12.44
N GLN A 98 -7.28 -1.23 11.99
CA GLN A 98 -6.13 -0.41 11.66
C GLN A 98 -6.39 0.52 10.46
N LEU A 99 -7.18 0.09 9.47
CA LEU A 99 -7.59 0.95 8.36
C LEU A 99 -8.61 2.03 8.76
N MET A 100 -9.39 1.81 9.81
CA MET A 100 -10.38 2.77 10.32
C MET A 100 -9.75 3.87 11.20
N ASP A 101 -8.54 3.64 11.71
CA ASP A 101 -7.81 4.54 12.61
C ASP A 101 -6.75 5.39 11.88
N LEU A 102 -6.78 5.39 10.54
CA LEU A 102 -5.87 6.10 9.64
C LEU A 102 -6.56 7.26 8.91
#